data_AF-A0A9P6QN22-F1
#
_entry.id   AF-A0A9P6QN22-F1
#
_cell.length_a   1.000
_cell.length_b   1.000
_cell.length_c   1.000
_cell.angle_alpha   90.00
_cell.angle_beta   90.00
_cell.angle_gamma   90.00
#
_symmetry.space_group_name_H-M   'P 1'
#
loop_
_entity.id
_entity.type
_entity.pdbx_description
1 polymer ?
#
loop_
_entity_poly.entity_id
_entity_poly.type
_entity_poly.pdbx_seq_one_letter_code
_entity_poly.pdbx_strand_id
1 'polypeptide(L)'
;MSLIEQAKQKAAYQAVDEHVLPSHRVIGVGSGSTVVHVVARLLQRDPELNAKTVFVPTSFQSRGLLLDGGLTVGDVEQYPDIDVTIDGADEVDSQLNAIKGGGAAHLQEKVVAEAAKKFVIVADYRKDSKVLGEQ
;
A
#
# COMPACT_ATOMS: atom_id res chain seq x y z
N MET A 1 -20.45 -7.98 -5.74
CA MET A 1 -19.41 -7.48 -4.82
C MET A 1 -20.02 -6.35 -3.98
N SER A 2 -19.76 -6.26 -2.68
CA SER A 2 -20.37 -5.22 -1.82
C SER A 2 -19.90 -3.82 -2.22
N LEU A 3 -20.64 -2.77 -1.83
CA LEU A 3 -20.23 -1.37 -2.10
C LEU A 3 -18.87 -1.03 -1.46
N ILE A 4 -18.61 -1.58 -0.27
CA ILE A 4 -17.35 -1.40 0.45
C ILE A 4 -16.18 -2.00 -0.34
N GLU A 5 -16.32 -3.24 -0.82
CA GLU A 5 -15.26 -3.88 -1.60
C GLU A 5 -15.01 -3.18 -2.94
N GLN A 6 -16.06 -2.69 -3.59
CA GLN A 6 -15.91 -1.85 -4.79
C GLN A 6 -15.17 -0.54 -4.49
N ALA A 7 -15.44 0.10 -3.35
CA ALA A 7 -14.75 1.33 -2.95
C ALA A 7 -13.26 1.08 -2.68
N LYS A 8 -12.93 0.00 -1.94
CA LYS A 8 -11.54 -0.43 -1.72
C LYS A 8 -10.81 -0.67 -3.04
N GLN A 9 -11.44 -1.43 -3.95
CA GLN A 9 -10.84 -1.75 -5.24
C GLN A 9 -10.59 -0.48 -6.06
N LYS A 10 -11.57 0.42 -6.16
CA LYS A 10 -11.42 1.68 -6.91
C LYS A 10 -10.31 2.56 -6.35
N ALA A 11 -10.29 2.77 -5.03
CA ALA A 11 -9.25 3.57 -4.38
C ALA A 11 -7.85 2.98 -4.60
N ALA A 12 -7.71 1.66 -4.42
CA ALA A 12 -6.46 0.95 -4.66
C ALA A 12 -5.99 1.05 -6.12
N TYR A 13 -6.91 0.86 -7.08
CA TYR A 13 -6.56 0.88 -8.49
C TYR A 13 -6.12 2.27 -8.93
N GLN A 14 -6.87 3.30 -8.52
CA GLN A 14 -6.54 4.69 -8.81
C GLN A 14 -5.19 5.08 -8.20
N ALA A 15 -4.91 4.70 -6.95
CA ALA A 15 -3.63 4.99 -6.32
C ALA A 15 -2.45 4.35 -7.08
N VAL A 16 -2.61 3.12 -7.55
CA VAL A 16 -1.57 2.47 -8.37
C VAL A 16 -1.39 3.19 -9.70
N ASP A 17 -2.49 3.48 -10.40
CA ASP A 17 -2.45 4.10 -11.72
C ASP A 17 -1.87 5.53 -11.69
N GLU A 18 -2.15 6.31 -10.64
CA GLU A 18 -1.74 7.72 -10.53
C GLU A 18 -0.39 7.92 -9.81
N HIS A 19 0.04 6.99 -8.97
CA HIS A 19 1.21 7.21 -8.09
C HIS A 19 2.32 6.18 -8.25
N VAL A 20 2.11 5.11 -9.01
CA VAL A 20 3.18 4.17 -9.36
C VAL A 20 3.70 4.44 -10.76
N LEU A 21 4.71 5.31 -10.83
CA LEU A 21 5.27 5.78 -12.08
C LEU A 21 6.16 4.72 -12.77
N PRO A 22 6.28 4.73 -14.11
CA PRO A 22 7.19 3.83 -14.83
C PRO A 22 8.68 3.98 -14.46
N SER A 23 9.06 5.13 -13.91
CA SER A 23 10.41 5.42 -13.41
C SER A 23 10.68 4.85 -12.02
N HIS A 24 9.65 4.50 -11.24
CA HIS A 24 9.85 3.93 -9.91
C HIS A 24 10.50 2.55 -9.99
N ARG A 25 11.36 2.26 -9.03
CA ARG A 25 12.15 1.04 -8.93
C ARG A 25 11.99 0.36 -7.57
N VAL A 26 11.67 1.10 -6.52
CA VAL A 26 11.39 0.55 -5.19
C VAL A 26 10.03 1.02 -4.72
N ILE A 27 9.11 0.08 -4.46
CA ILE A 27 7.74 0.37 -4.04
C ILE A 27 7.44 -0.30 -2.71
N GLY A 28 7.04 0.48 -1.72
CA GLY A 28 6.51 -0.05 -0.46
C GLY A 28 5.06 -0.51 -0.64
N VAL A 29 4.76 -1.69 -0.10
CA VAL A 29 3.42 -2.30 -0.18
C VAL A 29 2.91 -2.56 1.23
N GLY A 30 1.82 -1.88 1.54
CA GLY A 30 1.10 -1.92 2.80
C GLY A 30 0.51 -3.27 3.18
N SER A 31 -0.43 -3.26 4.13
CA SER A 31 -1.09 -4.46 4.64
C SER A 31 -2.61 -4.29 4.72
N GLY A 32 -3.34 -5.41 4.88
CA GLY A 32 -4.78 -5.41 5.09
C GLY A 32 -5.62 -5.55 3.82
N SER A 33 -6.94 -5.59 4.02
CA SER A 33 -7.90 -6.00 2.97
C SER A 33 -7.95 -5.08 1.75
N THR A 34 -7.65 -3.78 1.90
CA THR A 34 -7.59 -2.85 0.76
C THR A 34 -6.34 -3.08 -0.09
N VAL A 35 -5.21 -3.44 0.53
CA VAL A 35 -3.93 -3.62 -0.16
C VAL A 35 -3.91 -4.86 -1.05
N VAL A 36 -4.78 -5.85 -0.80
CA VAL A 36 -5.02 -6.96 -1.73
C VAL A 36 -5.35 -6.43 -3.14
N HIS A 37 -6.14 -5.37 -3.22
CA HIS A 37 -6.51 -4.75 -4.50
C HIS A 37 -5.36 -3.93 -5.11
N VAL A 38 -4.46 -3.39 -4.28
CA VAL A 38 -3.23 -2.72 -4.75
C VAL A 38 -2.34 -3.73 -5.46
N VAL A 39 -2.08 -4.89 -4.83
CA VAL A 39 -1.29 -5.97 -5.45
C VAL A 39 -1.97 -6.48 -6.72
N ALA A 40 -3.29 -6.70 -6.69
CA ALA A 40 -4.03 -7.11 -7.87
C ALA A 40 -3.89 -6.13 -9.04
N ARG A 41 -3.84 -4.81 -8.77
CA ARG A 41 -3.62 -3.81 -9.81
C ARG A 41 -2.17 -3.77 -10.29
N LEU A 42 -1.20 -3.91 -9.38
CA LEU A 42 0.23 -4.00 -9.73
C LEU A 42 0.48 -5.14 -10.72
N LEU A 43 -0.16 -6.29 -10.53
CA LEU A 43 -0.05 -7.45 -11.43
C LEU A 43 -0.66 -7.23 -12.82
N GLN A 44 -1.55 -6.25 -12.98
CA GLN A 44 -2.13 -5.86 -14.27
C GLN A 44 -1.28 -4.82 -15.01
N ARG A 45 -0.21 -4.30 -14.39
CA ARG A 45 0.71 -3.36 -15.03
C ARG A 45 1.61 -4.09 -16.03
N ASP A 46 2.32 -3.30 -16.83
CA ASP A 46 3.34 -3.78 -17.75
C ASP A 46 4.34 -4.72 -17.04
N PRO A 47 4.44 -5.99 -17.45
CA PRO A 47 5.38 -6.94 -16.88
C PRO A 47 6.84 -6.49 -16.96
N GLU A 48 7.24 -5.73 -17.99
CA GLU A 48 8.61 -5.22 -18.10
C GLU A 48 8.93 -4.15 -17.06
N LEU A 49 7.94 -3.36 -16.65
CA LEU A 49 8.10 -2.40 -15.55
C LEU A 49 8.20 -3.14 -14.22
N ASN A 50 7.33 -4.13 -14.01
CA ASN A 50 7.34 -4.93 -12.78
C ASN A 50 8.64 -5.74 -12.64
N ALA A 51 9.20 -6.26 -13.73
CA ALA A 51 10.49 -6.99 -13.72
C ALA A 51 11.69 -6.11 -13.30
N LYS A 52 11.56 -4.78 -13.39
CA LYS A 52 12.58 -3.79 -13.00
C LYS A 52 12.29 -3.16 -11.62
N THR A 53 11.27 -3.66 -10.92
CA THR A 53 10.77 -3.07 -9.69
C THR A 53 10.91 -4.05 -8.53
N VAL A 54 11.41 -3.57 -7.41
CA VAL A 54 11.45 -4.30 -6.14
C VAL A 54 10.31 -3.80 -5.24
N PHE A 55 9.58 -4.74 -4.66
CA PHE A 55 8.47 -4.45 -3.77
C PHE A 55 8.87 -4.76 -2.32
N VAL A 56 8.72 -3.76 -1.44
CA VAL A 56 9.08 -3.85 -0.01
C VAL A 56 7.79 -4.02 0.81
N PRO A 57 7.50 -5.21 1.36
CA PRO A 57 6.26 -5.47 2.07
C PRO A 57 6.33 -4.95 3.51
N THR A 58 5.16 -4.63 4.06
CA THR A 58 4.98 -4.21 5.46
C THR A 58 4.52 -5.33 6.37
N SER A 59 4.17 -6.52 5.85
CA SER A 59 3.81 -7.68 6.66
C SER A 59 4.04 -9.00 5.92
N PHE A 60 3.87 -10.12 6.63
CA PHE A 60 3.85 -11.45 6.02
C PHE A 60 2.70 -11.62 5.02
N GLN A 61 1.56 -10.97 5.25
CA GLN A 61 0.42 -11.02 4.32
C GLN A 61 0.80 -10.39 2.98
N SER A 62 1.30 -9.15 2.99
CA SER A 62 1.67 -8.47 1.74
C SER A 62 2.87 -9.12 1.07
N ARG A 63 3.83 -9.63 1.84
CA ARG A 63 4.91 -10.47 1.31
C ARG A 63 4.37 -11.67 0.53
N GLY A 64 3.44 -12.42 1.12
CA GLY A 64 2.82 -13.58 0.47
C GLY A 64 2.13 -13.21 -0.85
N LEU A 65 1.29 -12.17 -0.83
CA LEU A 65 0.58 -11.70 -2.03
C LEU A 65 1.52 -11.32 -3.18
N LEU A 66 2.65 -10.67 -2.88
CA LEU A 66 3.64 -10.28 -3.88
C LEU A 66 4.37 -11.50 -4.45
N LEU A 67 4.78 -12.44 -3.60
CA LEU A 67 5.44 -13.68 -4.02
C LEU A 67 4.52 -14.56 -4.87
N ASP A 68 3.26 -14.73 -4.46
CA ASP A 68 2.25 -15.49 -5.20
C ASP A 68 1.96 -14.86 -6.58
N GLY A 69 2.09 -13.53 -6.67
CA GLY A 69 2.00 -12.77 -7.91
C GLY A 69 3.26 -12.82 -8.79
N GLY A 70 4.34 -13.48 -8.35
CA GLY A 70 5.60 -13.55 -9.09
C GLY A 70 6.39 -12.24 -9.13
N LEU A 71 6.12 -11.31 -8.20
CA LEU A 71 6.82 -10.03 -8.11
C LEU A 71 8.12 -10.18 -7.30
N THR A 72 9.13 -9.38 -7.64
CA THR A 72 10.40 -9.36 -6.92
C THR A 72 10.24 -8.66 -5.57
N VAL A 73 10.46 -9.40 -4.49
CA VAL A 73 10.32 -8.89 -3.11
C VAL A 73 11.68 -8.59 -2.52
N GLY A 74 11.80 -7.43 -1.86
CA GLY A 74 12.97 -7.04 -1.07
C GLY A 74 12.57 -6.57 0.33
N ASP A 75 13.55 -6.14 1.11
CA ASP A 75 13.35 -5.65 2.47
C ASP A 75 13.92 -4.23 2.63
N VAL A 76 13.42 -3.47 3.60
CA VAL A 76 13.76 -2.04 3.76
C VAL A 76 15.24 -1.82 4.10
N GLU A 77 15.88 -2.79 4.74
CA GLU A 77 17.32 -2.76 5.04
C GLU A 77 18.18 -2.84 3.77
N GLN A 78 17.68 -3.50 2.72
CA GLN A 78 18.35 -3.59 1.42
C GLN A 78 18.03 -2.38 0.54
N TYR A 79 16.83 -1.82 0.70
CA TYR A 79 16.30 -0.72 -0.11
C TYR A 79 15.75 0.40 0.79
N PRO A 80 16.63 1.21 1.41
CA PRO A 80 16.22 2.25 2.35
C PRO A 80 15.59 3.48 1.67
N ASP A 81 15.80 3.65 0.36
CA ASP A 81 15.23 4.75 -0.44
C ASP A 81 14.04 4.25 -1.27
N ILE A 82 12.82 4.42 -0.76
CA ILE A 82 11.60 3.95 -1.40
C ILE A 82 10.98 5.09 -2.24
N ASP A 83 10.58 4.81 -3.48
CA ASP A 83 10.02 5.84 -4.36
C ASP A 83 8.59 6.20 -3.95
N VAL A 84 7.77 5.19 -3.69
CA VAL A 84 6.39 5.36 -3.23
C VAL A 84 5.98 4.18 -2.35
N THR A 85 5.26 4.46 -1.27
CA THR A 85 4.60 3.44 -0.44
C THR A 85 3.08 3.62 -0.53
N ILE A 86 2.36 2.54 -0.80
CA ILE A 86 0.88 2.51 -0.82
C ILE A 86 0.39 1.60 0.30
N ASP A 87 -0.43 2.12 1.22
CA ASP A 87 -0.90 1.35 2.38
C ASP A 87 -2.33 1.73 2.81
N GLY A 88 -2.98 0.87 3.57
CA GLY A 88 -4.28 1.14 4.18
C GLY A 88 -4.18 1.97 5.47
N ALA A 89 -5.34 2.40 5.96
CA ALA A 89 -5.50 3.02 7.27
C ALA A 89 -6.77 2.52 7.97
N ASP A 90 -6.77 2.58 9.30
CA ASP A 90 -7.94 2.27 10.14
C ASP A 90 -8.83 3.50 10.33
N GLU A 91 -8.23 4.70 10.38
CA GLU A 91 -8.89 6.01 10.31
C GLU A 91 -7.97 7.04 9.63
N VAL A 92 -8.53 8.04 8.96
CA VAL A 92 -7.82 9.17 8.35
C VAL A 92 -8.60 10.46 8.61
N ASP A 93 -7.93 11.50 9.08
CA ASP A 93 -8.54 12.82 9.28
C ASP A 93 -8.30 13.78 8.10
N SER A 94 -8.93 14.96 8.16
CA SER A 94 -8.80 16.01 7.13
C SER A 94 -7.39 16.59 6.96
N GLN A 95 -6.50 16.37 7.93
CA GLN A 95 -5.09 16.78 7.89
C GLN A 95 -4.16 15.65 7.39
N LEU A 96 -4.74 14.52 6.97
CA LEU A 96 -4.04 13.30 6.56
C LEU A 96 -3.24 12.64 7.71
N ASN A 97 -3.60 12.90 8.97
CA ASN A 97 -3.18 12.05 10.06
C ASN A 97 -3.96 10.74 9.98
N ALA A 98 -3.32 9.62 10.35
CA ALA A 98 -3.93 8.31 10.26
C ALA A 98 -3.72 7.47 11.51
N ILE A 99 -4.79 6.77 11.93
CA ILE A 99 -4.67 5.61 12.82
C ILE A 99 -4.42 4.38 11.95
N LYS A 100 -3.40 3.61 12.33
CA LYS A 100 -3.01 2.35 11.72
C LYS A 100 -2.67 1.34 12.81
N GLY A 101 -2.71 0.06 12.46
CA GLY A 101 -2.27 -1.02 13.33
C GLY A 101 -3.34 -2.01 13.73
N GLY A 102 -4.57 -1.90 13.23
CA GLY A 102 -5.62 -2.90 13.40
C GLY A 102 -5.21 -4.30 12.91
N GLY A 103 -4.28 -4.37 11.96
CA GLY A 103 -3.65 -5.62 11.49
C GLY A 103 -2.34 -6.01 12.18
N ALA A 104 -1.95 -5.33 13.27
CA ALA A 104 -0.73 -5.57 14.05
C ALA A 104 0.61 -5.47 13.27
N ALA A 105 0.64 -4.76 12.13
CA ALA A 105 1.85 -4.54 11.31
C ALA A 105 2.45 -3.11 11.43
N HIS A 106 1.91 -2.28 12.33
CA HIS A 106 2.16 -0.83 12.38
C HIS A 106 3.63 -0.41 12.48
N LEU A 107 4.50 -1.20 13.11
CA LEU A 107 5.94 -0.90 13.17
C LEU A 107 6.55 -0.91 11.77
N GLN A 108 6.40 -2.02 11.04
CA GLN A 108 6.96 -2.17 9.71
C GLN A 108 6.27 -1.25 8.70
N GLU A 109 4.95 -1.06 8.83
CA GLU A 109 4.21 -0.06 8.05
C GLU A 109 4.83 1.33 8.18
N LYS A 110 5.13 1.77 9.41
CA LYS A 110 5.75 3.07 9.66
C LYS A 110 7.17 3.14 9.11
N VAL A 111 7.99 2.11 9.32
CA VAL A 111 9.37 2.09 8.80
C VAL A 111 9.39 2.24 7.27
N VAL A 112 8.53 1.50 6.56
CA VAL A 112 8.45 1.54 5.09
C VAL A 112 7.80 2.85 4.59
N ALA A 113 6.87 3.43 5.35
CA ALA A 113 6.29 4.73 5.02
C ALA A 113 7.29 5.88 5.16
N GLU A 114 8.08 5.91 6.24
CA GLU A 114 9.11 6.93 6.50
C GLU A 114 10.29 6.83 5.52
N ALA A 115 10.61 5.62 5.05
CA ALA A 115 11.61 5.40 4.00
C ALA A 115 11.16 5.88 2.61
N ALA A 116 9.88 6.25 2.43
CA ALA A 116 9.31 6.60 1.13
C ALA A 116 9.34 8.09 0.85
N LYS A 117 9.73 8.46 -0.38
CA LYS A 117 9.61 9.84 -0.90
C LYS A 117 8.16 10.31 -0.97
N LYS A 118 7.23 9.37 -1.18
CA LYS A 118 5.79 9.63 -1.18
C LYS A 118 5.05 8.49 -0.48
N PHE A 119 4.21 8.83 0.48
CA PHE A 119 3.31 7.90 1.13
C PHE A 119 1.87 8.17 0.67
N VAL A 120 1.16 7.11 0.25
CA VAL A 120 -0.21 7.17 -0.26
C VAL A 120 -1.08 6.24 0.56
N ILE A 121 -2.12 6.79 1.18
CA ILE A 121 -3.12 6.00 1.90
C ILE A 121 -4.26 5.62 0.96
N VAL A 122 -4.66 4.35 0.99
CA VAL A 122 -5.84 3.82 0.28
C VAL A 122 -6.86 3.27 1.26
N ALA A 123 -8.07 3.79 1.21
CA ALA A 123 -9.12 3.42 2.15
C ALA A 123 -10.51 3.55 1.52
N ASP A 124 -11.50 2.83 2.07
CA ASP A 124 -12.90 3.06 1.74
C ASP A 124 -13.49 4.23 2.56
N TYR A 125 -14.63 4.75 2.11
CA TYR A 125 -15.26 5.95 2.67
C TYR A 125 -15.53 5.89 4.18
N ARG A 126 -15.61 4.70 4.79
CA ARG A 126 -15.84 4.57 6.24
C ARG A 126 -14.63 4.98 7.06
N LYS A 127 -13.44 5.13 6.45
CA LYS A 127 -12.19 5.46 7.13
C LYS A 127 -11.96 6.96 7.26
N ASP A 128 -12.82 7.78 6.64
CA ASP A 128 -12.85 9.23 6.82
C ASP A 128 -13.38 9.56 8.23
N SER A 129 -12.53 10.15 9.06
CA SER A 129 -12.77 10.42 10.47
C SER A 129 -12.72 11.90 10.78
N LYS A 130 -13.69 12.40 11.55
CA LYS A 130 -13.72 13.81 12.01
C LYS A 130 -12.75 14.04 13.16
N VAL A 131 -12.67 13.07 14.06
CA VAL A 131 -11.75 13.04 15.19
C VAL A 131 -11.20 11.62 15.28
N LEU A 132 -9.89 11.48 15.25
CA LEU A 132 -9.23 10.18 15.31
C LEU A 132 -9.57 9.44 16.62
N GLY A 133 -9.88 8.15 16.51
CA GLY A 133 -10.13 7.25 17.64
C GLY A 133 -11.62 7.05 17.97
N GLU A 134 -12.50 7.35 17.02
CA GLU A 134 -13.95 7.23 17.16
C GLU A 134 -14.54 5.92 16.59
N GLN A 135 -13.75 5.12 15.85
CA GLN A 135 -14.22 3.88 15.20
C GLN A 135 -14.16 2.62 16.06
#